data_AF-A0A7X1PC15-F1
#
_entry.id   AF-A0A7X1PC15-F1
#
_cell.length_a   1.000
_cell.length_b   1.000
_cell.length_c   1.000
_cell.angle_alpha   90.00
_cell.angle_beta   90.00
_cell.angle_gamma   90.00
#
_symmetry.space_group_name_H-M   'P 1'
#
loop_
_entity.id
_entity.type
_entity.pdbx_description
1 polymer ?
#
loop_
_entity_poly.entity_id
_entity_poly.type
_entity_poly.pdbx_seq_one_letter_code
_entity_poly.pdbx_strand_id
1 'polypeptide(L)'
;MADKTRPWVIALEEHYWDSEVVSHFAGESRAPNIVQRLEDMDALRLKEMDEAGIDLQVISHGPPGTQRLNPEIAAEVSIRANDRLRDAIAARPDRFAAFASLPTVDPTAAADELERTVTRLGFKGALIHGLTNGVFLDDKRFWPIFERAQALDVPLYVHPSSPHPAVVDIYYRDYLQDFPSLLGAGWGFTVETATQDIRLVLSGVFEEYPNLKIILGHLGESLPFSLWRIDHAPPAPATSRSPSKRSSATTSTSPPAATSPPPPSSARCWRWAPTASSSPSIGPSSRTRPAQSGWKACPSAPRTRSRSSAPTPKGSSSSNVYQGPPGRGL
;
A
#
# COMPACT_ATOMS: atom_id res chain seq x y z
N MET A 1 -21.82 -8.84 27.13
CA MET A 1 -20.37 -8.93 27.45
C MET A 1 -19.73 -9.83 26.41
N ALA A 2 -18.56 -9.46 25.88
CA ALA A 2 -17.86 -10.30 24.90
C ALA A 2 -17.60 -11.68 25.48
N ASP A 3 -18.00 -12.71 24.73
CA ASP A 3 -17.72 -14.10 25.06
C ASP A 3 -16.21 -14.33 25.01
N LYS A 4 -15.58 -14.53 26.18
CA LYS A 4 -14.13 -14.73 26.29
C LYS A 4 -13.69 -16.14 25.89
N THR A 5 -14.62 -17.02 25.49
CA THR A 5 -14.31 -18.39 25.13
C THR A 5 -13.82 -18.55 23.70
N ARG A 6 -13.96 -17.50 22.86
CA ARG A 6 -13.42 -17.47 21.49
C ARG A 6 -12.71 -16.15 21.18
N PRO A 7 -11.80 -16.13 20.18
CA PRO A 7 -11.23 -14.89 19.68
C PRO A 7 -12.32 -13.95 19.15
N TRP A 8 -12.08 -12.65 19.31
CA TRP A 8 -12.88 -11.61 18.69
C TRP A 8 -12.41 -11.41 17.24
N VAL A 9 -13.32 -11.57 16.28
CA VAL A 9 -13.03 -11.54 14.84
C VAL A 9 -13.42 -10.19 14.25
N ILE A 10 -12.43 -9.49 13.70
CA ILE A 10 -12.61 -8.22 12.98
C ILE A 10 -12.27 -8.46 11.51
N ALA A 11 -13.24 -8.23 10.62
CA ALA A 11 -13.02 -8.25 9.18
C ALA A 11 -12.73 -6.82 8.68
N LEU A 12 -11.70 -6.66 7.85
CA LEU A 12 -11.08 -5.35 7.56
C LEU A 12 -11.29 -4.83 6.13
N GLU A 13 -11.76 -5.67 5.21
CA GLU A 13 -11.96 -5.32 3.79
C GLU A 13 -13.40 -5.66 3.37
N GLU A 14 -14.36 -4.99 4.03
CA GLU A 14 -15.78 -5.30 3.86
C GLU A 14 -16.46 -4.16 3.11
N HIS A 15 -16.92 -4.44 1.90
CA HIS A 15 -17.44 -3.42 0.99
C HIS A 15 -18.94 -3.18 1.18
N TYR A 16 -19.36 -1.93 1.01
CA TYR A 16 -20.75 -1.53 0.77
C TYR A 16 -20.83 -0.62 -0.46
N TRP A 17 -22.04 -0.38 -0.96
CA TRP A 17 -22.30 0.61 -1.99
C TRP A 17 -23.28 1.68 -1.53
N ASP A 18 -22.86 2.93 -1.70
CA ASP A 18 -23.71 4.08 -1.52
C ASP A 18 -24.47 4.38 -2.82
N SER A 19 -25.79 4.53 -2.71
CA SER A 19 -26.67 4.72 -3.88
C SER A 19 -26.37 5.98 -4.69
N GLU A 20 -25.97 7.08 -4.04
CA GLU A 20 -25.60 8.32 -4.75
C GLU A 20 -24.31 8.10 -5.53
N VAL A 21 -23.27 7.55 -4.88
CA VAL A 21 -21.99 7.25 -5.53
C VAL A 21 -22.17 6.33 -6.72
N VAL A 22 -22.92 5.24 -6.56
CA VAL A 22 -23.18 4.27 -7.64
C VAL A 22 -23.95 4.91 -8.81
N SER A 23 -24.87 5.85 -8.55
CA SER A 23 -25.66 6.50 -9.60
C SER A 23 -24.81 7.26 -10.63
N HIS A 24 -23.56 7.63 -10.29
CA HIS A 24 -22.64 8.29 -11.20
C HIS A 24 -21.93 7.35 -12.20
N PHE A 25 -21.99 6.03 -12.00
CA PHE A 25 -21.29 5.03 -12.82
C PHE A 25 -22.26 4.22 -13.70
N ALA A 26 -23.25 4.87 -14.29
CA ALA A 26 -24.31 4.25 -15.09
C ALA A 26 -23.77 3.27 -16.15
N GLY A 27 -24.45 2.13 -16.32
CA GLY A 27 -24.20 1.17 -17.41
C GLY A 27 -23.41 -0.08 -17.01
N GLU A 28 -22.91 -0.19 -15.78
CA GLU A 28 -22.28 -1.42 -15.29
C GLU A 28 -23.34 -2.44 -14.83
N SER A 29 -23.62 -3.46 -15.66
CA SER A 29 -24.50 -4.57 -15.27
C SER A 29 -23.82 -5.42 -14.21
N ARG A 30 -24.44 -5.51 -13.03
CA ARG A 30 -23.97 -6.33 -11.90
C ARG A 30 -25.04 -7.33 -11.51
N ALA A 31 -24.61 -8.48 -11.03
CA ALA A 31 -25.53 -9.53 -10.61
C ALA A 31 -26.42 -8.99 -9.47
N PRO A 32 -27.77 -9.09 -9.57
CA PRO A 32 -28.68 -8.48 -8.59
C PRO A 32 -28.43 -8.92 -7.15
N ASN A 33 -28.01 -10.16 -6.93
CA ASN A 33 -27.67 -10.70 -5.61
C ASN A 33 -26.42 -10.04 -5.01
N ILE A 34 -25.45 -9.62 -5.84
CA ILE A 34 -24.26 -8.89 -5.38
C ILE A 34 -24.65 -7.47 -4.96
N VAL A 35 -25.46 -6.79 -5.78
CA VAL A 35 -25.96 -5.45 -5.48
C VAL A 35 -26.72 -5.44 -4.15
N GLN A 36 -27.66 -6.38 -3.97
CA GLN A 36 -28.42 -6.50 -2.73
C GLN A 36 -27.52 -6.64 -1.48
N ARG A 37 -26.47 -7.47 -1.54
CA ARG A 37 -25.54 -7.67 -0.42
C ARG A 37 -24.66 -6.44 -0.14
N LEU A 38 -24.30 -5.70 -1.18
CA LEU A 38 -23.48 -4.49 -1.04
C LEU A 38 -24.29 -3.29 -0.53
N GLU A 39 -25.58 -3.23 -0.84
CA GLU A 39 -26.48 -2.18 -0.36
C GLU A 39 -27.06 -2.48 1.04
N ASP A 40 -27.18 -3.76 1.42
CA ASP A 40 -27.69 -4.14 2.73
C ASP A 40 -26.64 -3.93 3.84
N MET A 41 -26.93 -2.95 4.70
CA MET A 41 -26.16 -2.60 5.90
C MET A 41 -26.89 -3.03 7.19
N ASP A 42 -27.88 -3.92 7.09
CA ASP A 42 -28.73 -4.31 8.21
C ASP A 42 -28.94 -5.84 8.25
N ALA A 43 -30.17 -6.31 8.02
CA ALA A 43 -30.56 -7.66 8.38
C ALA A 43 -29.79 -8.76 7.62
N LEU A 44 -29.54 -8.59 6.31
CA LEU A 44 -28.84 -9.61 5.53
C LEU A 44 -27.37 -9.66 5.93
N ARG A 45 -26.69 -8.51 5.98
CA ARG A 45 -25.28 -8.45 6.36
C ARG A 45 -25.03 -8.95 7.78
N LEU A 46 -25.85 -8.53 8.75
CA LEU A 46 -25.71 -8.97 10.14
C LEU A 46 -25.92 -10.48 10.28
N LYS A 47 -26.90 -11.04 9.57
CA LYS A 47 -27.11 -12.49 9.54
C LYS A 47 -25.88 -13.22 8.99
N GLU A 48 -25.32 -12.77 7.86
CA GLU A 48 -24.14 -13.39 7.25
C GLU A 48 -22.89 -13.24 8.14
N MET A 49 -22.74 -12.12 8.85
CA MET A 49 -21.70 -11.92 9.87
C MET A 49 -21.85 -12.92 11.02
N ASP A 50 -23.07 -13.10 11.55
CA ASP A 50 -23.35 -14.02 12.66
C ASP A 50 -23.07 -15.49 12.23
N GLU A 51 -23.49 -15.88 11.03
CA GLU A 51 -23.23 -17.20 10.46
C GLU A 51 -21.73 -17.48 10.23
N ALA A 52 -20.96 -16.45 9.85
CA ALA A 52 -19.52 -16.53 9.66
C ALA A 52 -18.70 -16.39 10.95
N GLY A 53 -19.33 -16.05 12.09
CA GLY A 53 -18.64 -15.79 13.35
C GLY A 53 -17.84 -14.48 13.36
N ILE A 54 -18.28 -13.48 12.59
CA ILE A 54 -17.66 -12.15 12.50
C ILE A 54 -18.30 -11.22 13.53
N ASP A 55 -17.49 -10.75 14.48
CA ASP A 55 -17.96 -9.86 15.53
C ASP A 55 -18.10 -8.42 15.03
N LEU A 56 -17.14 -7.95 14.24
CA LEU A 56 -17.11 -6.59 13.71
C LEU A 56 -16.59 -6.55 12.27
N GLN A 57 -17.24 -5.75 11.42
CA GLN A 57 -16.73 -5.39 10.10
C GLN A 57 -16.24 -3.93 10.08
N VAL A 58 -15.06 -3.69 9.52
CA VAL A 58 -14.63 -2.34 9.12
C VAL A 58 -15.10 -2.12 7.69
N ILE A 59 -16.14 -1.32 7.56
CA ILE A 59 -16.87 -1.11 6.33
C ILE A 59 -16.19 -0.02 5.49
N SER A 60 -16.13 -0.23 4.19
CA SER A 60 -15.55 0.70 3.23
C SER A 60 -16.37 0.73 1.95
N HIS A 61 -16.40 1.85 1.25
CA HIS A 61 -17.13 1.92 -0.02
C HIS A 61 -16.41 1.04 -1.06
N GLY A 62 -17.16 0.27 -1.85
CA GLY A 62 -16.60 -0.55 -2.91
C GLY A 62 -16.00 0.26 -4.08
N PRO A 63 -15.09 -0.32 -4.87
CA PRO A 63 -14.46 0.39 -5.97
C PRO A 63 -15.49 0.85 -7.03
N PRO A 64 -15.25 2.00 -7.70
CA PRO A 64 -14.10 2.90 -7.56
C PRO A 64 -14.25 3.98 -6.46
N GLY A 65 -15.29 3.90 -5.63
CA GLY A 65 -15.62 4.96 -4.68
C GLY A 65 -15.82 6.32 -5.35
N THR A 66 -15.42 7.39 -4.67
CA THR A 66 -15.49 8.76 -5.20
C THR A 66 -14.28 9.15 -6.05
N GLN A 67 -13.29 8.27 -6.22
CA GLN A 67 -12.01 8.55 -6.89
C GLN A 67 -12.11 8.72 -8.42
N ARG A 68 -13.20 8.26 -9.03
CA ARG A 68 -13.44 8.42 -10.48
C ARG A 68 -14.55 9.42 -10.80
N LEU A 69 -15.06 10.11 -9.78
CA LEU A 69 -16.03 11.18 -9.99
C LEU A 69 -15.36 12.40 -10.61
N ASN A 70 -16.18 13.25 -11.21
CA ASN A 70 -15.73 14.55 -11.66
C ASN A 70 -15.19 15.36 -10.43
N PRO A 71 -13.98 15.98 -10.52
CA PRO A 71 -13.43 16.83 -9.47
C PRO A 71 -14.38 17.87 -8.89
N GLU A 72 -15.26 18.46 -9.71
CA GLU A 72 -16.22 19.49 -9.27
C GLU A 72 -17.26 18.99 -8.27
N ILE A 73 -17.56 17.68 -8.25
CA ILE A 73 -18.57 17.10 -7.35
C ILE A 73 -18.00 16.09 -6.36
N ALA A 74 -16.79 15.57 -6.61
CA ALA A 74 -16.24 14.42 -5.89
C ALA A 74 -16.19 14.66 -4.38
N ALA A 75 -15.74 15.84 -3.95
CA ALA A 75 -15.62 16.19 -2.53
C ALA A 75 -16.98 16.20 -1.83
N GLU A 76 -17.98 16.86 -2.41
CA GLU A 76 -19.31 16.95 -1.81
C GLU A 76 -20.02 15.59 -1.75
N VAL A 77 -19.91 14.78 -2.81
CA VAL A 77 -20.46 13.43 -2.84
C VAL A 77 -19.77 12.55 -1.79
N SER A 78 -18.45 12.68 -1.62
CA SER A 78 -17.70 11.92 -0.60
C SER A 78 -18.13 12.26 0.81
N ILE A 79 -18.33 13.55 1.11
CA ILE A 79 -18.86 14.01 2.41
C ILE A 79 -20.21 13.37 2.70
N ARG A 80 -21.15 13.44 1.74
CA ARG A 80 -22.49 12.89 1.91
C ARG A 80 -22.49 11.36 2.05
N ALA A 81 -21.67 10.66 1.28
CA ALA A 81 -21.53 9.21 1.37
C ALA A 81 -20.95 8.79 2.74
N ASN A 82 -19.92 9.48 3.22
CA ASN A 82 -19.34 9.22 4.54
C ASN A 82 -20.32 9.56 5.69
N ASP A 83 -21.14 10.60 5.54
CA ASP A 83 -22.17 10.95 6.52
C ASP A 83 -23.26 9.87 6.62
N ARG A 84 -23.71 9.33 5.46
CA ARG A 84 -24.67 8.21 5.42
C ARG A 84 -24.07 6.92 5.99
N LEU A 85 -22.81 6.63 5.69
CA LEU A 85 -22.11 5.49 6.30
C LEU A 85 -22.02 5.64 7.82
N ARG A 86 -21.72 6.85 8.31
CA ARG A 86 -21.74 7.14 9.75
C ARG A 86 -23.10 6.87 10.36
N ASP A 87 -24.18 7.28 9.71
CA ASP A 87 -25.55 7.03 10.20
C ASP A 87 -25.88 5.52 10.24
N ALA A 88 -25.47 4.76 9.21
CA ALA A 88 -25.63 3.31 9.19
C ALA A 88 -24.86 2.63 10.33
N ILE A 89 -23.61 3.06 10.61
CA ILE A 89 -22.79 2.54 11.71
C ILE A 89 -23.39 2.89 13.07
N ALA A 90 -23.93 4.10 13.23
CA ALA A 90 -24.53 4.54 14.49
C ALA A 90 -25.74 3.68 14.90
N ALA A 91 -26.39 3.01 13.95
CA ALA A 91 -27.46 2.05 14.24
C ALA A 91 -26.96 0.74 14.86
N ARG A 92 -25.69 0.37 14.65
CA ARG A 92 -25.06 -0.89 15.11
C ARG A 92 -23.57 -0.68 15.48
N PRO A 93 -23.24 0.22 16.42
CA PRO A 93 -21.86 0.65 16.68
C PRO A 93 -20.97 -0.45 17.29
N ASP A 94 -21.58 -1.54 17.77
CA ASP A 94 -20.91 -2.74 18.27
C ASP A 94 -20.57 -3.74 17.16
N ARG A 95 -21.14 -3.58 15.96
CA ARG A 95 -20.96 -4.49 14.81
C ARG A 95 -20.17 -3.86 13.67
N PHE A 96 -20.12 -2.54 13.58
CA PHE A 96 -19.48 -1.84 12.48
C PHE A 96 -18.47 -0.78 12.92
N ALA A 97 -17.39 -0.66 12.16
CA ALA A 97 -16.52 0.51 12.07
C ALA A 97 -16.39 0.93 10.60
N ALA A 98 -15.71 2.03 10.30
CA ALA A 98 -15.57 2.52 8.92
C ALA A 98 -14.15 2.95 8.55
N PHE A 99 -13.86 2.78 7.26
CA PHE A 99 -12.89 3.56 6.52
C PHE A 99 -13.60 4.58 5.63
N ALA A 100 -13.08 5.79 5.57
CA ALA A 100 -13.60 6.84 4.70
C ALA A 100 -13.40 6.48 3.22
N SER A 101 -14.39 6.83 2.39
CA SER A 101 -14.18 7.03 0.96
C SER A 101 -13.60 8.42 0.74
N LEU A 102 -12.56 8.54 -0.09
CA LEU A 102 -11.85 9.79 -0.32
C LEU A 102 -11.92 10.24 -1.79
N PRO A 103 -12.18 11.53 -2.06
CA PRO A 103 -12.24 12.11 -3.40
C PRO A 103 -10.83 12.41 -3.92
N THR A 104 -9.99 11.39 -4.12
CA THR A 104 -8.55 11.57 -4.42
C THR A 104 -8.26 12.36 -5.70
N VAL A 105 -9.26 12.60 -6.57
CA VAL A 105 -9.16 13.54 -7.70
C VAL A 105 -8.80 14.97 -7.25
N ASP A 106 -9.15 15.33 -6.01
CA ASP A 106 -8.66 16.50 -5.29
C ASP A 106 -7.94 16.01 -4.00
N PRO A 107 -6.60 15.88 -4.03
CA PRO A 107 -5.85 15.36 -2.89
C PRO A 107 -5.94 16.21 -1.62
N THR A 108 -6.13 17.52 -1.75
CA THR A 108 -6.29 18.40 -0.59
C THR A 108 -7.65 18.18 0.05
N ALA A 109 -8.73 18.15 -0.75
CA ALA A 109 -10.06 17.81 -0.24
C ALA A 109 -10.11 16.40 0.35
N ALA A 110 -9.37 15.45 -0.23
CA ALA A 110 -9.25 14.09 0.31
C ALA A 110 -8.56 14.06 1.67
N ALA A 111 -7.49 14.84 1.87
CA ALA A 111 -6.85 14.98 3.17
C ALA A 111 -7.80 15.61 4.21
N ASP A 112 -8.50 16.68 3.84
CA ASP A 112 -9.46 17.35 4.73
C ASP A 112 -10.64 16.44 5.10
N GLU A 113 -11.13 15.64 4.17
CA GLU A 113 -12.20 14.68 4.44
C GLU A 113 -11.72 13.52 5.34
N LEU A 114 -10.47 13.07 5.19
CA LEU A 114 -9.87 12.12 6.12
C LEU A 114 -9.84 12.68 7.55
N GLU A 115 -9.43 13.94 7.73
CA GLU A 115 -9.46 14.57 9.05
C GLU A 115 -10.87 14.67 9.60
N ARG A 116 -11.84 15.13 8.81
CA ARG A 116 -13.22 15.29 9.24
C ARG A 116 -13.81 13.94 9.68
N THR A 117 -13.67 12.91 8.86
CA THR A 117 -14.23 11.58 9.13
C THR A 117 -13.62 10.95 10.37
N VAL A 118 -12.30 11.05 10.55
CA VAL A 118 -11.63 10.50 11.74
C VAL A 118 -11.99 11.28 13.01
N THR A 119 -11.89 12.61 12.97
CA THR A 119 -12.04 13.44 14.18
C THR A 119 -13.49 13.70 14.58
N ARG A 120 -14.42 13.71 13.62
CA ARG A 120 -15.84 14.04 13.85
C ARG A 120 -16.78 12.85 13.75
N LEU A 121 -16.50 11.90 12.85
CA LEU A 121 -17.36 10.73 12.63
C LEU A 121 -16.84 9.46 13.30
N GLY A 122 -15.60 9.47 13.80
CA GLY A 122 -14.99 8.35 14.52
C GLY A 122 -14.50 7.22 13.61
N PHE A 123 -14.33 7.49 12.31
CA PHE A 123 -13.79 6.53 11.33
C PHE A 123 -12.35 6.14 11.71
N LYS A 124 -11.93 4.96 11.27
CA LYS A 124 -10.66 4.33 11.68
C LYS A 124 -9.53 4.50 10.66
N GLY A 125 -9.73 5.34 9.65
CA GLY A 125 -8.81 5.57 8.54
C GLY A 125 -9.58 5.78 7.23
N ALA A 126 -8.94 5.48 6.10
CA ALA A 126 -9.56 5.49 4.78
C ALA A 126 -9.13 4.30 3.94
N LEU A 127 -9.93 3.99 2.92
CA LEU A 127 -9.61 3.00 1.90
C LEU A 127 -9.57 3.68 0.54
N ILE A 128 -8.47 3.48 -0.18
CA ILE A 128 -8.21 4.04 -1.51
C ILE A 128 -7.99 2.89 -2.49
N HIS A 129 -8.70 2.91 -3.60
CA HIS A 129 -8.66 1.92 -4.67
C HIS A 129 -7.63 2.31 -5.74
N GLY A 130 -6.54 1.54 -5.86
CA GLY A 130 -5.56 1.60 -6.95
C GLY A 130 -5.17 3.01 -7.41
N LEU A 131 -5.27 3.26 -8.73
CA LEU A 131 -4.91 4.53 -9.36
C LEU A 131 -6.05 5.55 -9.28
N THR A 132 -5.66 6.82 -9.21
CA THR A 132 -6.58 7.95 -9.40
C THR A 132 -6.36 8.55 -10.77
N ASN A 133 -7.32 8.42 -11.68
CA ASN A 133 -7.25 8.93 -13.06
C ASN A 133 -5.94 8.56 -13.79
N GLY A 134 -5.49 7.32 -13.63
CA GLY A 134 -4.26 6.80 -14.25
C GLY A 134 -2.95 7.18 -13.54
N VAL A 135 -3.02 7.88 -12.40
CA VAL A 135 -1.85 8.27 -11.61
C VAL A 135 -1.73 7.40 -10.36
N PHE A 136 -0.53 6.89 -10.12
CA PHE A 136 -0.16 6.17 -8.91
C PHE A 136 -0.06 7.11 -7.70
N LEU A 137 -0.29 6.58 -6.50
CA LEU A 137 -0.39 7.34 -5.26
C LEU A 137 0.98 7.84 -4.76
N ASP A 138 2.09 7.39 -5.37
CA ASP A 138 3.42 7.90 -5.06
C ASP A 138 3.68 9.31 -5.62
N ASP A 139 2.89 9.78 -6.57
CA ASP A 139 2.95 11.17 -7.06
C ASP A 139 2.75 12.14 -5.89
N LYS A 140 3.65 13.13 -5.78
CA LYS A 140 3.68 14.10 -4.67
C LYS A 140 2.37 14.87 -4.48
N ARG A 141 1.50 14.93 -5.50
CA ARG A 141 0.16 15.51 -5.35
C ARG A 141 -0.67 14.81 -4.28
N PHE A 142 -0.47 13.51 -4.05
CA PHE A 142 -1.24 12.72 -3.07
C PHE A 142 -0.66 12.76 -1.67
N TRP A 143 0.54 13.33 -1.49
CA TRP A 143 1.23 13.37 -0.19
C TRP A 143 0.48 14.08 0.93
N PRO A 144 -0.37 15.11 0.67
CA PRO A 144 -1.23 15.67 1.72
C PRO A 144 -2.11 14.63 2.43
N ILE A 145 -2.54 13.57 1.72
CA ILE A 145 -3.33 12.47 2.31
C ILE A 145 -2.48 11.66 3.29
N PHE A 146 -1.23 11.35 2.92
CA PHE A 146 -0.29 10.62 3.77
C PHE A 146 0.14 11.42 5.00
N GLU A 147 0.43 12.71 4.80
CA GLU A 147 0.71 13.65 5.88
C GLU A 147 -0.44 13.65 6.90
N ARG A 148 -1.68 13.77 6.41
CA ARG A 148 -2.86 13.80 7.27
C ARG A 148 -3.10 12.47 7.98
N ALA A 149 -2.98 11.35 7.28
CA ALA A 149 -3.11 10.02 7.88
C ALA A 149 -2.10 9.79 9.01
N GLN A 150 -0.84 10.21 8.80
CA GLN A 150 0.19 10.17 9.83
C GLN A 150 -0.15 11.08 11.02
N ALA A 151 -0.55 12.33 10.77
CA ALA A 151 -0.88 13.29 11.83
C ALA A 151 -2.03 12.80 12.72
N LEU A 152 -2.98 12.06 12.13
CA LEU A 152 -4.13 11.45 12.81
C LEU A 152 -3.82 10.08 13.45
N ASP A 153 -2.63 9.52 13.20
CA ASP A 153 -2.22 8.17 13.62
C ASP A 153 -3.12 7.03 13.09
N VAL A 154 -3.76 7.22 11.94
CA VAL A 154 -4.67 6.24 11.32
C VAL A 154 -4.07 5.58 10.07
N PRO A 155 -4.47 4.33 9.75
CA PRO A 155 -4.06 3.67 8.52
C PRO A 155 -4.77 4.18 7.27
N LEU A 156 -4.10 4.01 6.13
CA LEU A 156 -4.72 3.98 4.81
C LEU A 156 -4.69 2.54 4.29
N TYR A 157 -5.82 2.03 3.84
CA TYR A 157 -5.93 0.77 3.14
C TYR A 157 -5.78 1.02 1.64
N VAL A 158 -4.79 0.40 1.00
CA VAL A 158 -4.63 0.45 -0.46
C VAL A 158 -5.29 -0.79 -1.05
N HIS A 159 -6.53 -0.62 -1.49
CA HIS A 159 -7.34 -1.69 -2.07
C HIS A 159 -7.06 -1.80 -3.57
N PRO A 160 -7.14 -3.01 -4.16
CA PRO A 160 -6.95 -3.15 -5.59
C PRO A 160 -7.98 -2.44 -6.47
N SER A 161 -7.57 -2.15 -7.69
CA SER A 161 -8.44 -1.65 -8.75
C SER A 161 -7.94 -2.14 -10.09
N SER A 162 -8.70 -1.85 -11.15
CA SER A 162 -8.32 -2.22 -12.51
C SER A 162 -6.92 -1.65 -12.86
N PRO A 163 -6.07 -2.44 -13.54
CA PRO A 163 -4.81 -1.96 -14.07
C PRO A 163 -4.94 -0.72 -14.94
N HIS A 164 -3.85 0.04 -15.06
CA HIS A 164 -3.81 1.18 -15.97
C HIS A 164 -4.22 0.76 -17.40
N PRO A 165 -5.03 1.53 -18.15
CA PRO A 165 -5.53 1.12 -19.47
C PRO A 165 -4.44 0.69 -20.45
N ALA A 166 -3.28 1.36 -20.45
CA ALA A 166 -2.13 0.94 -21.27
C ALA A 166 -1.57 -0.44 -20.90
N VAL A 167 -1.61 -0.83 -19.62
CA VAL A 167 -1.22 -2.17 -19.16
C VAL A 167 -2.27 -3.19 -19.60
N VAL A 168 -3.56 -2.85 -19.48
CA VAL A 168 -4.66 -3.68 -20.00
C VAL A 168 -4.44 -3.98 -21.48
N ASP A 169 -4.10 -2.94 -22.24
CA ASP A 169 -3.90 -3.00 -23.68
C ASP A 169 -2.77 -3.93 -24.11
N ILE A 170 -1.64 -3.86 -23.39
CA ILE A 170 -0.41 -4.56 -23.76
C ILE A 170 -0.40 -5.99 -23.20
N TYR A 171 -0.89 -6.21 -21.98
CA TYR A 171 -0.72 -7.49 -21.27
C TYR A 171 -1.95 -8.39 -21.33
N TYR A 172 -3.15 -7.81 -21.44
CA TYR A 172 -4.39 -8.53 -21.19
C TYR A 172 -5.33 -8.61 -22.39
N ARG A 173 -5.33 -7.60 -23.28
CA ARG A 173 -6.27 -7.43 -24.40
C ARG A 173 -6.66 -8.74 -25.08
N ASP A 174 -5.67 -9.55 -25.47
CA ASP A 174 -5.87 -10.77 -26.26
C ASP A 174 -6.63 -11.88 -25.51
N TYR A 175 -6.73 -11.81 -24.18
CA TYR A 175 -7.36 -12.82 -23.33
C TYR A 175 -8.69 -12.36 -22.71
N LEU A 176 -9.01 -11.06 -22.74
CA LEU A 176 -10.15 -10.51 -21.99
C LEU A 176 -11.51 -10.92 -22.56
N GLN A 177 -11.56 -11.31 -23.84
CA GLN A 177 -12.79 -11.84 -24.43
C GLN A 177 -13.21 -13.15 -23.77
N ASP A 178 -12.25 -14.06 -23.55
CA ASP A 178 -12.51 -15.40 -23.02
C ASP A 178 -12.38 -15.45 -21.49
N PHE A 179 -11.51 -14.61 -20.91
CA PHE A 179 -11.15 -14.62 -19.49
C PHE A 179 -11.20 -13.22 -18.85
N PRO A 180 -12.37 -12.53 -18.86
CA PRO A 180 -12.47 -11.15 -18.35
C PRO A 180 -12.11 -11.02 -16.86
N SER A 181 -12.33 -12.07 -16.06
CA SER A 181 -11.99 -12.09 -14.62
C SER A 181 -10.48 -12.02 -14.34
N LEU A 182 -9.63 -12.28 -15.34
CA LEU A 182 -8.18 -12.15 -15.22
C LEU A 182 -7.76 -10.70 -14.91
N LEU A 183 -8.50 -9.71 -15.42
CA LEU A 183 -8.28 -8.30 -15.15
C LEU A 183 -8.59 -7.92 -13.69
N GLY A 184 -9.52 -8.65 -13.07
CA GLY A 184 -9.96 -8.45 -11.70
C GLY A 184 -9.07 -9.15 -10.67
N ALA A 185 -9.71 -9.67 -9.62
CA ALA A 185 -9.06 -10.37 -8.51
C ALA A 185 -8.24 -11.61 -8.93
N GLY A 186 -8.44 -12.15 -10.14
CA GLY A 186 -7.68 -13.30 -10.62
C GLY A 186 -6.19 -13.01 -10.83
N TRP A 187 -5.84 -11.80 -11.26
CA TRP A 187 -4.43 -11.41 -11.46
C TRP A 187 -4.21 -9.90 -11.52
N GLY A 188 -4.96 -9.19 -12.38
CA GLY A 188 -4.71 -7.78 -12.70
C GLY A 188 -4.70 -6.87 -11.48
N PHE A 189 -5.68 -7.04 -10.59
CA PHE A 189 -5.77 -6.31 -9.32
C PHE A 189 -4.51 -6.45 -8.47
N THR A 190 -4.03 -7.67 -8.28
CA THR A 190 -2.86 -7.96 -7.45
C THR A 190 -1.60 -7.34 -8.04
N VAL A 191 -1.35 -7.48 -9.35
CA VAL A 191 -0.13 -6.96 -9.98
C VAL A 191 -0.10 -5.43 -9.98
N GLU A 192 -1.24 -4.77 -10.25
CA GLU A 192 -1.31 -3.32 -10.25
C GLU A 192 -1.07 -2.75 -8.85
N THR A 193 -1.68 -3.36 -7.83
CA THR A 193 -1.58 -2.91 -6.43
C THR A 193 -0.18 -3.17 -5.87
N ALA A 194 0.38 -4.36 -6.12
CA ALA A 194 1.77 -4.64 -5.77
C ALA A 194 2.75 -3.63 -6.40
N THR A 195 2.49 -3.20 -7.64
CA THR A 195 3.28 -2.18 -8.32
C THR A 195 3.14 -0.82 -7.64
N GLN A 196 1.91 -0.40 -7.32
CA GLN A 196 1.63 0.81 -6.53
C GLN A 196 2.44 0.84 -5.23
N ASP A 197 2.43 -0.25 -4.47
CA ASP A 197 3.07 -0.29 -3.15
C ASP A 197 4.60 -0.28 -3.22
N ILE A 198 5.19 -0.96 -4.21
CA ILE A 198 6.62 -0.84 -4.49
C ILE A 198 6.97 0.61 -4.83
N ARG A 199 6.15 1.29 -5.65
CA ARG A 199 6.37 2.70 -6.00
C ARG A 199 6.29 3.60 -4.78
N LEU A 200 5.33 3.38 -3.88
CA LEU A 200 5.26 4.12 -2.61
C LEU A 200 6.56 3.99 -1.83
N VAL A 201 7.08 2.78 -1.64
CA VAL A 201 8.37 2.56 -0.96
C VAL A 201 9.52 3.29 -1.66
N LEU A 202 9.61 3.21 -2.99
CA LEU A 202 10.69 3.83 -3.75
C LEU A 202 10.60 5.37 -3.83
N SER A 203 9.42 5.95 -3.61
CA SER A 203 9.18 7.39 -3.75
C SER A 203 9.77 8.25 -2.66
N GLY A 204 10.15 7.66 -1.53
CA GLY A 204 10.60 8.39 -0.34
C GLY A 204 9.49 8.76 0.64
N VAL A 205 8.23 8.33 0.41
CA VAL A 205 7.08 8.73 1.25
C VAL A 205 7.24 8.30 2.71
N PHE A 206 7.84 7.13 2.96
CA PHE A 206 8.07 6.62 4.31
C PHE A 206 9.30 7.26 4.99
N GLU A 207 10.21 7.87 4.22
CA GLU A 207 11.26 8.73 4.75
C GLU A 207 10.71 10.09 5.20
N GLU A 208 9.74 10.65 4.45
CA GLU A 208 9.06 11.90 4.81
C GLU A 208 8.06 11.70 5.96
N TYR A 209 7.28 10.62 5.91
CA TYR A 209 6.24 10.27 6.87
C TYR A 209 6.54 8.91 7.55
N PRO A 210 7.51 8.84 8.48
CA PRO A 210 8.01 7.58 9.04
C PRO A 210 7.03 6.82 9.94
N ASN A 211 5.93 7.45 10.36
CA ASN A 211 4.87 6.83 11.15
C ASN A 211 3.61 6.53 10.31
N LEU A 212 3.65 6.76 8.99
CA LEU A 212 2.57 6.40 8.07
C LEU A 212 2.29 4.89 8.14
N LYS A 213 1.00 4.52 8.21
CA LYS A 213 0.55 3.13 8.25
C LYS A 213 -0.22 2.81 6.98
N ILE A 214 0.26 1.84 6.21
CA ILE A 214 -0.42 1.32 5.03
C ILE A 214 -0.87 -0.12 5.31
N ILE A 215 -2.12 -0.43 4.95
CA ILE A 215 -2.69 -1.78 4.98
C ILE A 215 -2.84 -2.28 3.55
N LEU A 216 -2.37 -3.49 3.31
CA LEU A 216 -2.49 -4.19 2.03
C LEU A 216 -3.34 -5.45 2.22
N GLY A 217 -4.30 -5.65 1.31
CA GLY A 217 -5.15 -6.83 1.26
C GLY A 217 -4.45 -8.03 0.65
N HIS A 218 -5.23 -9.09 0.38
CA HIS A 218 -4.82 -10.20 -0.49
C HIS A 218 -3.42 -10.78 -0.19
N LEU A 219 -3.11 -10.95 1.11
CA LEU A 219 -1.81 -11.40 1.61
C LEU A 219 -0.63 -10.50 1.17
N GLY A 220 -0.83 -9.19 1.21
CA GLY A 220 0.14 -8.18 0.81
C GLY A 220 0.38 -8.17 -0.69
N GLU A 221 -0.62 -8.49 -1.51
CA GLU A 221 -0.55 -8.46 -2.98
C GLU A 221 0.63 -9.26 -3.55
N SER A 222 0.95 -10.41 -2.94
CA SER A 222 2.12 -11.25 -3.27
C SER A 222 3.50 -10.60 -3.01
N LEU A 223 3.56 -9.38 -2.46
CA LEU A 223 4.82 -8.74 -2.08
C LEU A 223 5.60 -9.54 -1.04
N PRO A 224 4.99 -10.08 0.05
CA PRO A 224 5.73 -10.89 1.03
C PRO A 224 6.51 -12.06 0.40
N PHE A 225 5.95 -12.68 -0.64
CA PHE A 225 6.61 -13.75 -1.38
C PHE A 225 7.77 -13.23 -2.24
N SER A 226 7.62 -12.04 -2.82
CA SER A 226 8.59 -11.44 -3.75
C SER A 226 9.67 -10.58 -3.07
N LEU A 227 9.57 -10.34 -1.76
CA LEU A 227 10.45 -9.40 -1.01
C LEU A 227 11.94 -9.61 -1.31
N TRP A 228 12.42 -10.85 -1.21
CA TRP A 228 13.85 -11.13 -1.43
C TRP A 228 14.28 -10.73 -2.85
N ARG A 229 13.43 -10.98 -3.86
CA ARG A 229 13.72 -10.63 -5.25
C ARG A 229 13.71 -9.12 -5.45
N ILE A 230 12.79 -8.41 -4.80
CA ILE A 230 12.70 -6.94 -4.87
C ILE A 230 13.95 -6.31 -4.23
N ASP A 231 14.36 -6.76 -3.04
CA ASP A 231 15.52 -6.24 -2.31
C ASP A 231 16.85 -6.47 -3.06
N HIS A 232 16.95 -7.56 -3.83
CA HIS A 232 18.15 -7.91 -4.59
C HIS A 232 18.05 -7.52 -6.06
N ALA A 233 16.99 -6.82 -6.47
CA ALA A 233 16.97 -6.17 -7.76
C ALA A 233 18.13 -5.15 -7.76
N PRO A 234 19.10 -5.25 -8.69
CA PRO A 234 20.25 -4.38 -8.67
C PRO A 234 19.74 -2.94 -8.75
N PRO A 235 20.10 -2.04 -7.81
CA PRO A 235 19.85 -0.64 -8.01
C PRO A 235 20.55 -0.29 -9.31
N ALA A 236 19.79 0.15 -10.33
CA ALA A 236 20.40 0.64 -11.55
C ALA A 236 21.50 1.63 -11.13
N PRO A 237 22.74 1.54 -11.65
CA PRO A 237 23.74 2.54 -11.33
C PRO A 237 23.15 3.87 -11.76
N ALA A 238 22.73 4.68 -10.78
CA ALA A 238 22.33 6.04 -11.00
C ALA A 238 23.55 6.72 -11.61
N THR A 239 23.58 6.84 -12.93
CA THR A 239 24.61 7.57 -13.63
C THR A 239 24.70 8.92 -12.94
N SER A 240 25.86 9.15 -12.33
CA SER A 240 26.22 10.32 -11.55
C SER A 240 25.58 11.60 -12.12
N ARG A 241 24.55 12.15 -11.45
CA ARG A 241 24.33 13.60 -11.49
C ARG A 241 25.47 14.22 -10.70
N SER A 242 26.57 14.50 -11.38
CA SER A 242 27.60 15.40 -10.86
C SER A 242 26.95 16.78 -10.63
N PRO A 243 27.26 17.47 -9.51
CA PRO A 243 26.80 18.85 -9.34
C PRO A 243 27.45 19.70 -10.42
N SER A 244 26.65 20.39 -11.23
CA SER A 244 27.15 21.33 -12.22
C SER A 244 27.95 22.44 -11.52
N LYS A 245 29.28 22.40 -11.62
CA LYS A 245 30.11 23.56 -11.29
C LYS A 245 29.97 24.56 -12.43
N ARG A 246 29.32 25.68 -12.13
CA ARG A 246 29.31 26.92 -12.91
C ARG A 246 30.77 27.33 -13.16
N SER A 247 31.15 27.49 -14.42
CA SER A 247 32.51 27.86 -14.84
C SER A 247 32.77 29.34 -14.61
N SER A 248 33.85 29.67 -13.92
CA SER A 248 34.57 30.94 -14.10
C SER A 248 36.06 30.63 -14.20
N ALA A 249 36.66 31.02 -15.31
CA ALA A 249 38.05 30.82 -15.65
C ALA A 249 38.98 31.74 -14.83
N THR A 250 40.09 31.20 -14.32
CA THR A 250 41.41 31.84 -14.32
C THR A 250 42.53 30.83 -14.02
N THR A 251 43.71 31.16 -14.52
CA THR A 251 44.93 30.39 -14.80
C THR A 251 45.82 29.99 -13.60
N SER A 252 46.52 28.84 -13.76
CA SER A 252 47.90 28.54 -13.28
C SER A 252 48.15 28.45 -11.76
N THR A 253 48.37 27.27 -11.16
CA THR A 253 49.67 26.55 -11.02
C THR A 253 49.47 25.20 -10.28
N SER A 254 50.44 24.27 -10.40
CA SER A 254 50.61 22.86 -9.95
C SER A 254 49.85 22.28 -8.72
N PRO A 255 49.67 20.94 -8.62
CA PRO A 255 48.68 20.30 -7.74
C PRO A 255 49.21 19.93 -6.34
N PRO A 256 48.38 19.99 -5.28
CA PRO A 256 48.59 19.19 -4.08
C PRO A 256 47.80 17.88 -4.13
N ALA A 257 48.27 16.91 -3.34
CA ALA A 257 47.84 15.52 -3.27
C ALA A 257 46.32 15.31 -3.13
N ALA A 258 45.82 14.32 -3.86
CA ALA A 258 44.44 13.86 -3.81
C ALA A 258 44.10 13.34 -2.41
N THR A 259 43.16 14.01 -1.75
CA THR A 259 42.36 13.41 -0.67
C THR A 259 41.08 12.86 -1.27
N SER A 260 40.84 11.57 -1.09
CA SER A 260 39.65 10.88 -1.58
C SER A 260 38.38 11.56 -1.05
N PRO A 261 37.33 11.75 -1.88
CA PRO A 261 36.05 12.19 -1.36
C PRO A 261 35.47 11.12 -0.43
N PRO A 262 34.67 11.51 0.59
CA PRO A 262 33.96 10.54 1.41
C PRO A 262 33.00 9.72 0.52
N PRO A 263 32.74 8.44 0.88
CA PRO A 263 31.79 7.64 0.13
C PRO A 263 30.39 8.30 0.18
N PRO A 264 29.57 8.17 -0.88
CA PRO A 264 28.19 8.65 -0.87
C PRO A 264 27.43 8.00 0.29
N SER A 265 26.59 8.79 0.95
CA SER A 265 25.74 8.34 2.06
C SER A 265 24.92 7.13 1.62
N SER A 266 25.03 6.05 2.40
CA SER A 266 24.30 4.80 2.22
C SER A 266 22.82 5.04 1.90
N ALA A 267 22.35 4.51 0.77
CA ALA A 267 20.94 4.14 0.62
C ALA A 267 20.58 3.25 1.82
N ARG A 268 19.61 3.66 2.62
CA ARG A 268 19.18 2.89 3.79
C ARG A 268 18.38 1.69 3.28
N CYS A 269 18.92 0.50 3.51
CA CYS A 269 18.21 -0.75 3.26
C CYS A 269 17.11 -0.89 4.32
N TRP A 270 15.89 -1.14 3.87
CA TRP A 270 14.75 -1.45 4.72
C TRP A 270 14.79 -2.94 5.06
N ARG A 271 14.71 -3.30 6.35
CA ARG A 271 14.68 -4.70 6.77
C ARG A 271 13.34 -5.00 7.44
N TRP A 272 12.71 -6.08 6.99
CA TRP A 272 11.62 -6.69 7.73
C TRP A 272 12.15 -7.28 9.05
N ALA A 273 11.58 -6.86 10.17
CA ALA A 273 11.87 -7.42 11.48
C ALA A 273 10.70 -8.32 11.93
N PRO A 274 10.84 -9.66 11.84
CA PRO A 274 9.84 -10.56 12.41
C PRO A 274 9.88 -10.46 13.94
N THR A 275 8.73 -10.57 14.59
CA THR A 275 8.63 -10.69 16.04
C THR A 275 9.29 -12.00 16.50
N ALA A 276 10.36 -11.91 17.29
CA ALA A 276 10.89 -13.06 18.01
C ALA A 276 9.89 -13.44 19.12
N SER A 277 9.21 -14.57 18.97
CA SER A 277 8.46 -15.18 20.07
C SER A 277 9.47 -15.82 21.03
N SER A 278 9.93 -15.08 22.03
CA SER A 278 10.45 -15.70 23.24
C SER A 278 9.28 -16.06 24.14
N SER A 279 9.00 -17.34 24.35
CA SER A 279 8.01 -17.81 25.32
C SER A 279 8.35 -17.26 26.72
N PRO A 280 7.49 -16.44 27.35
CA PRO A 280 7.67 -16.07 28.74
C PRO A 280 7.10 -17.19 29.63
N SER A 281 7.91 -17.71 30.54
CA SER A 281 7.44 -18.48 31.68
C SER A 281 6.37 -17.70 32.46
N ILE A 282 5.28 -18.39 32.80
CA ILE A 282 4.08 -17.86 33.45
C ILE A 282 4.42 -17.29 34.84
N GLY A 283 4.08 -16.01 35.06
CA GLY A 283 4.05 -15.34 36.36
C GLY A 283 3.20 -14.05 36.26
N PRO A 284 2.44 -13.65 37.30
CA PRO A 284 1.34 -12.72 37.13
C PRO A 284 1.78 -11.25 37.17
N SER A 285 1.09 -10.44 36.35
CA SER A 285 1.08 -8.97 36.32
C SER A 285 2.27 -8.27 35.64
N SER A 286 2.13 -8.04 34.33
CA SER A 286 2.35 -6.72 33.73
C SER A 286 1.72 -6.71 32.33
N ARG A 287 0.92 -5.69 32.02
CA ARG A 287 0.40 -5.47 30.65
C ARG A 287 1.55 -4.96 29.78
N THR A 288 2.19 -5.84 29.02
CA THR A 288 3.01 -5.46 27.88
C THR A 288 2.17 -5.46 26.60
N ARG A 289 2.19 -4.35 25.85
CA ARG A 289 1.61 -4.29 24.51
C ARG A 289 2.30 -5.34 23.62
N PRO A 290 1.58 -6.10 22.79
CA PRO A 290 2.23 -6.95 21.80
C PRO A 290 3.00 -6.08 20.80
N ALA A 291 4.24 -6.46 20.52
CA ALA A 291 5.04 -5.82 19.48
C ALA A 291 4.44 -6.11 18.10
N GLN A 292 4.22 -5.09 17.29
CA GLN A 292 3.77 -5.22 15.90
C GLN A 292 4.98 -5.44 14.98
N SER A 293 4.84 -6.34 14.01
CA SER A 293 5.78 -6.45 12.89
C SER A 293 5.69 -5.19 12.02
N GLY A 294 6.83 -4.65 11.61
CA GLY A 294 6.86 -3.43 10.82
C GLY A 294 8.25 -3.13 10.28
N TRP A 295 8.29 -2.25 9.29
CA TRP A 295 9.50 -1.78 8.65
C TRP A 295 10.32 -0.91 9.61
N LYS A 296 11.61 -1.21 9.76
CA LYS A 296 12.54 -0.39 10.54
C LYS A 296 13.80 -0.10 9.71
N ALA A 297 14.31 1.13 9.84
CA ALA A 297 15.62 1.46 9.33
C ALA A 297 16.70 0.66 10.08
N CYS A 298 17.67 0.10 9.36
CA CYS A 298 18.83 -0.56 9.97
C CYS A 298 19.60 0.42 10.89
N PRO A 299 20.02 0.00 12.10
CA PRO A 299 20.96 0.75 12.91
C PRO A 299 22.28 0.94 12.14
N SER A 300 22.83 2.15 12.17
CA SER A 300 24.15 2.42 11.60
C SER A 300 25.22 1.59 12.32
N ALA A 301 26.01 0.81 11.58
CA ALA A 301 27.09 0.01 12.13
C ALA A 301 28.08 0.87 12.93
N PRO A 302 28.57 0.41 14.10
CA PRO A 302 29.63 1.11 14.81
C PRO A 302 30.92 1.14 13.99
N ARG A 303 31.57 2.30 13.92
CA ARG A 303 32.82 2.51 13.20
C ARG A 303 33.94 1.64 13.79
N THR A 304 34.25 0.51 13.16
CA THR A 304 35.48 -0.24 13.47
C THR A 304 36.66 0.34 12.71
N ARG A 305 37.69 0.78 13.45
CA ARG A 305 38.99 1.19 12.89
C ARG A 305 39.63 0.01 12.15
N SER A 306 40.07 0.25 10.93
CA SER A 306 40.79 -0.70 10.08
C SER A 306 42.11 -1.16 10.72
N ARG A 307 42.34 -2.47 10.79
CA ARG A 307 43.69 -3.06 10.77
C ARG A 307 43.84 -3.88 9.50
N SER A 308 44.90 -3.56 8.78
CA SER A 308 45.32 -4.15 7.51
C SER A 308 45.95 -5.52 7.71
N SER A 309 45.47 -6.53 6.99
CA SER A 309 46.28 -7.64 6.48
C SER A 309 45.45 -8.45 5.49
N ALA A 310 45.75 -8.31 4.20
CA ALA A 310 45.22 -9.14 3.13
C ALA A 310 45.99 -10.47 3.05
N PRO A 311 45.32 -11.55 2.62
CA PRO A 311 45.94 -12.50 1.70
C PRO A 311 45.15 -12.62 0.38
N THR A 312 45.91 -12.80 -0.70
CA THR A 312 45.55 -12.96 -2.11
C THR A 312 44.54 -14.08 -2.43
N PRO A 313 43.72 -13.94 -3.50
CA PRO A 313 42.69 -14.91 -3.86
C PRO A 313 43.23 -16.08 -4.69
N LYS A 314 42.79 -17.31 -4.36
CA LYS A 314 42.85 -18.46 -5.28
C LYS A 314 41.51 -18.58 -6.01
N GLY A 315 41.58 -18.67 -7.33
CA GLY A 315 40.42 -18.71 -8.21
C GLY A 315 39.62 -20.01 -8.13
N SER A 316 38.35 -19.91 -8.49
CA SER A 316 37.66 -20.92 -9.27
C SER A 316 36.53 -20.23 -10.03
N SER A 317 36.63 -20.31 -11.35
CA SER A 317 35.60 -19.92 -12.31
C SER A 317 34.59 -21.06 -12.44
N SER A 318 33.31 -20.79 -12.20
CA SER A 318 32.22 -21.67 -12.64
C SER A 318 31.18 -20.83 -13.36
N SER A 319 31.40 -20.69 -14.67
CA SER A 319 30.42 -20.25 -15.65
C SER A 319 29.40 -21.36 -15.87
N ASN A 320 28.17 -21.21 -15.36
CA ASN A 320 27.03 -22.03 -15.79
C ASN A 320 26.40 -21.38 -17.02
N VAL A 321 26.84 -21.82 -18.20
CA VAL A 321 26.16 -21.61 -19.48
C VAL A 321 25.11 -22.71 -19.61
N TYR A 322 23.83 -22.34 -19.54
CA TYR A 322 22.73 -23.25 -19.86
C TYR A 322 22.59 -23.31 -21.39
N GLN A 323 23.00 -24.43 -21.99
CA GLN A 323 22.73 -24.73 -23.40
C GLN A 323 21.36 -25.43 -23.49
N GLY A 324 20.42 -24.80 -24.19
CA GLY A 324 19.12 -25.41 -24.50
C GLY A 324 19.23 -26.60 -25.48
N PRO A 325 18.23 -27.48 -25.53
CA PRO A 325 18.27 -28.65 -26.41
C PRO A 325 17.99 -28.27 -27.88
N PRO A 326 18.56 -29.00 -28.85
CA PRO A 326 18.39 -28.71 -30.27
C PRO A 326 17.01 -29.14 -30.76
N GLY A 327 16.42 -28.30 -31.61
CA GLY A 327 15.17 -28.58 -32.30
C GLY A 327 15.25 -29.80 -33.20
N ARG A 328 14.10 -30.47 -33.35
CA ARG A 328 13.81 -31.36 -34.48
C ARG A 328 12.63 -30.75 -35.23
N GLY A 329 12.84 -30.47 -36.51
CA GLY A 329 11.77 -30.18 -37.45
C GLY A 329 11.07 -31.46 -37.88
N LEU A 330 9.75 -31.42 -37.95
CA LEU A 330 8.91 -31.50 -39.15
C LEU A 330 7.49 -31.05 -38.77
#